data_AF-A0A7V3YFW6-F1
#
_entry.id   AF-A0A7V3YFW6-F1
#
_cell.length_a   1.000
_cell.length_b   1.000
_cell.length_c   1.000
_cell.angle_alpha   90.00
_cell.angle_beta   90.00
_cell.angle_gamma   90.00
#
_symmetry.space_group_name_H-M   'P 1'
#
loop_
_entity.id
_entity.type
_entity.pdbx_description
1 polymer ?
#
loop_
_entity_poly.entity_id
_entity_poly.type
_entity_poly.pdbx_seq_one_letter_code
_entity_poly.pdbx_strand_id
1 'polypeptide(L)'
;MGRLRGLMVPERTVRVRINREECEGPLRCGRCLRRCPAAVFITFPRAREKGKICEDWEIAVDDTFCWGCGLCVRVCPRGAITLSASEGST
;
A
#
# COMPACT_ATOMS: atom_id res chain seq x y z
N MET A 1 -32.41 8.97 1.27
CA MET A 1 -31.03 9.46 1.00
C MET A 1 -30.30 9.57 2.34
N GLY A 2 -29.95 8.41 2.92
CA GLY A 2 -29.50 8.30 4.30
C GLY A 2 -27.99 8.40 4.43
N ARG A 3 -27.52 9.52 4.99
CA ARG A 3 -26.34 9.65 5.86
C ARG A 3 -25.11 8.82 5.50
N LEU A 4 -24.24 9.36 4.64
CA LEU A 4 -22.79 9.14 4.75
C LEU A 4 -22.24 9.94 5.96
N ARG A 5 -22.85 9.80 7.15
CA ARG A 5 -22.30 10.31 8.41
C ARG A 5 -21.73 9.10 9.14
N GLY A 6 -20.41 8.92 9.09
CA GLY A 6 -19.75 7.87 9.87
C GLY A 6 -18.63 7.11 9.19
N LEU A 7 -17.89 7.69 8.25
CA LEU A 7 -16.53 7.21 8.01
C LEU A 7 -15.69 7.63 9.22
N MET A 8 -15.76 6.82 10.28
CA MET A 8 -14.82 6.85 11.39
C MET A 8 -13.46 6.47 10.81
N VAL A 9 -12.71 7.47 10.37
CA VAL A 9 -11.28 7.30 10.07
C VAL A 9 -10.63 6.95 11.41
N PRO A 10 -9.94 5.80 11.53
CA PRO A 10 -9.37 5.37 12.80
C PRO A 10 -8.37 6.42 13.29
N GLU A 11 -8.43 6.79 14.58
CA GLU A 11 -7.55 7.79 15.24
C GLU A 11 -6.07 7.36 15.27
N ARG A 12 -5.73 6.20 14.72
CA ARG A 12 -4.37 5.64 14.69
C ARG A 12 -4.00 5.35 13.24
N THR A 13 -3.27 6.27 12.63
CA THR A 13 -2.68 6.08 11.30
C THR A 13 -1.42 5.24 11.42
N VAL A 14 -1.28 4.17 10.62
CA VAL A 14 -0.06 3.37 10.60
C VAL A 14 0.74 3.72 9.35
N ARG A 15 2.01 4.08 9.52
CA ARG A 15 2.89 4.35 8.39
C ARG A 15 3.33 3.05 7.73
N VAL A 16 3.21 2.98 6.41
CA VAL A 16 3.68 1.84 5.62
C VAL A 16 4.91 2.27 4.83
N ARG A 17 6.00 1.51 4.92
CA ARG A 17 7.19 1.71 4.09
C ARG A 17 7.48 0.49 3.23
N ILE A 18 7.95 0.74 2.01
CA ILE A 18 8.36 -0.28 1.05
C ILE A 18 9.82 -0.03 0.68
N ASN A 19 10.68 -1.04 0.92
CA ASN A 19 12.04 -1.04 0.39
C ASN A 19 12.00 -1.39 -1.11
N ARG A 20 12.41 -0.44 -1.96
CA ARG A 20 12.37 -0.59 -3.41
C ARG A 20 13.44 -1.53 -3.94
N GLU A 21 14.55 -1.71 -3.22
CA GLU A 21 15.64 -2.60 -3.61
C GLU A 21 15.25 -4.07 -3.43
N GLU A 22 14.40 -4.36 -2.45
CA GLU A 22 13.92 -5.71 -2.15
C GLU A 22 12.57 -6.03 -2.81
N CYS A 23 11.85 -5.02 -3.29
CA CYS A 23 10.55 -5.18 -3.93
C CYS A 23 10.71 -5.58 -5.41
N GLU A 24 10.19 -6.75 -5.78
CA GLU A 24 10.19 -7.24 -7.18
C GLU A 24 9.21 -6.48 -8.10
N GLY A 25 8.48 -5.50 -7.55
CA GLY A 25 7.52 -4.69 -8.27
C GLY A 25 6.09 -5.27 -8.29
N PRO A 26 5.10 -4.41 -8.57
CA PRO A 26 3.69 -4.78 -8.52
C PRO A 26 3.26 -5.72 -9.65
N LEU A 27 3.91 -5.65 -10.83
CA LEU A 27 3.58 -6.47 -12.00
C LEU A 27 4.05 -7.93 -11.83
N ARG A 28 5.21 -8.14 -11.18
CA ARG A 28 5.79 -9.47 -10.95
C ARG A 28 5.27 -10.14 -9.67
N CYS A 29 5.04 -9.37 -8.60
CA CYS A 29 4.59 -9.91 -7.30
C CYS A 29 3.16 -9.48 -6.95
N GLY A 30 2.96 -8.21 -6.61
CA GLY A 30 1.64 -7.62 -6.34
C GLY A 30 0.83 -8.23 -5.18
N ARG A 31 1.44 -9.01 -4.27
CA ARG A 31 0.69 -9.65 -3.15
C ARG A 31 0.10 -8.64 -2.17
N CYS A 32 0.81 -7.53 -1.91
CA CYS A 32 0.32 -6.44 -1.07
C CYS A 32 -0.96 -5.80 -1.64
N LEU A 33 -1.03 -5.59 -2.96
CA LEU A 33 -2.21 -5.08 -3.66
C LEU A 33 -3.40 -6.01 -3.52
N ARG A 34 -3.19 -7.32 -3.72
CA ARG A 34 -4.28 -8.32 -3.66
C ARG A 34 -4.80 -8.60 -2.26
N ARG A 35 -3.97 -8.40 -1.22
CA ARG A 35 -4.31 -8.81 0.15
C ARG A 35 -4.57 -7.64 1.10
N CYS A 36 -4.38 -6.40 0.67
CA CYS A 36 -4.66 -5.25 1.50
C CYS A 36 -6.18 -4.98 1.55
N PRO A 37 -6.84 -5.17 2.71
CA PRO A 37 -8.27 -4.90 2.84
C PRO A 37 -8.58 -3.40 2.75
N ALA A 38 -7.63 -2.55 3.11
CA ALA A 38 -7.75 -1.10 3.07
C ALA A 38 -7.44 -0.50 1.69
N ALA A 39 -6.99 -1.30 0.72
CA ALA A 39 -6.63 -0.88 -0.63
C ALA A 39 -5.68 0.34 -0.70
N VAL A 40 -4.71 0.44 0.23
CA VAL A 40 -3.79 1.59 0.34
C VAL A 40 -2.61 1.57 -0.65
N PHE A 41 -2.41 0.47 -1.37
CA PHE A 41 -1.31 0.33 -2.33
C PHE A 41 -1.75 0.82 -3.71
N ILE A 42 -0.99 1.74 -4.28
CA ILE A 42 -1.27 2.37 -5.57
C ILE A 42 -0.15 2.00 -6.53
N THR A 43 -0.49 1.67 -7.78
CA THR A 43 0.50 1.36 -8.82
C THR A 43 0.42 2.34 -9.96
N PHE A 44 1.56 2.74 -10.49
CA PHE A 44 1.61 3.68 -11.61
C PHE A 44 2.77 3.34 -12.56
N PRO A 45 2.61 3.57 -13.87
CA PRO A 45 3.67 3.34 -14.84
C PRO A 45 4.73 4.43 -14.76
N ARG A 46 6.01 4.06 -14.86
CA ARG A 46 7.13 5.01 -14.82
C ARG A 46 7.39 5.72 -16.15
N ALA A 47 7.24 4.99 -17.24
CA ALA A 47 7.55 5.46 -18.59
C ALA A 47 6.35 5.20 -19.51
N ARG A 48 5.32 6.04 -19.40
CA ARG A 48 4.14 5.94 -20.26
C ARG A 48 4.43 6.57 -21.61
N GLU A 49 4.56 5.76 -22.65
CA GLU A 49 4.64 6.22 -24.04
C GLU A 49 3.40 5.81 -24.82
N LYS A 50 2.87 6.74 -25.65
CA LYS A 50 1.68 6.48 -26.45
C LYS A 50 1.96 5.36 -27.45
N GLY A 51 1.14 4.31 -27.41
CA GLY A 51 1.24 3.19 -28.35
C GLY A 51 2.23 2.08 -27.95
N LYS A 52 2.88 2.17 -26.78
CA LYS A 52 3.72 1.11 -26.24
C LYS A 52 3.14 0.51 -24.95
N ILE A 53 3.36 -0.78 -24.75
CA ILE A 53 3.08 -1.45 -23.48
C ILE A 53 4.17 -1.03 -22.49
N CYS A 54 3.78 -0.58 -21.30
CA CYS A 54 4.70 -0.23 -20.24
C CYS A 54 4.91 -1.45 -19.34
N GLU A 55 6.14 -1.95 -19.27
CA GLU A 55 6.53 -3.05 -18.39
C GLU A 55 7.07 -2.56 -17.04
N ASP A 56 7.40 -1.27 -16.94
CA ASP A 56 7.96 -0.65 -15.74
C ASP A 56 6.88 0.05 -14.91
N TRP A 57 6.51 -0.61 -13.82
CA TRP A 57 5.46 -0.17 -12.89
C TRP A 57 6.05 0.00 -11.49
N GLU A 58 5.77 1.15 -10.89
CA GLU A 58 6.10 1.42 -9.51
C GLU A 58 4.90 1.25 -8.59
N ILE A 59 5.20 1.09 -7.30
CA ILE A 59 4.23 1.01 -6.22
C ILE A 59 4.45 2.17 -5.24
N ALA A 60 3.36 2.83 -4.87
CA ALA A 60 3.27 3.82 -3.81
C ALA A 60 2.24 3.35 -2.76
N VAL A 61 2.24 4.01 -1.61
CA VAL A 61 1.28 3.77 -0.55
C VAL A 61 0.66 5.08 -0.10
N ASP A 62 -0.67 5.09 -0.02
CA ASP A 62 -1.44 6.10 0.69
C ASP A 62 -1.99 5.48 1.98
N ASP A 63 -1.25 5.65 3.07
CA ASP A 63 -1.54 5.00 4.35
C ASP A 63 -2.62 5.70 5.19
N THR A 64 -3.34 6.67 4.62
CA THR A 64 -4.44 7.41 5.28
C THR A 64 -5.48 6.49 5.94
N PHE A 65 -5.81 5.37 5.28
CA PHE A 65 -6.78 4.39 5.79
C PHE A 65 -6.13 3.12 6.34
N CYS A 66 -4.80 3.11 6.50
CA CYS A 66 -4.10 1.93 7.00
C CYS A 66 -4.26 1.82 8.53
N TRP A 67 -5.05 0.86 8.98
CA TRP A 67 -5.20 0.53 10.40
C TRP A 67 -4.19 -0.54 10.90
N GLY A 68 -3.18 -0.88 10.09
CA GLY A 68 -2.09 -1.74 10.53
C GLY A 68 -2.39 -3.24 10.64
N CYS A 69 -3.27 -3.81 9.80
CA CYS A 69 -3.61 -5.24 9.84
C CYS A 69 -2.42 -6.24 9.66
N GLY A 70 -1.25 -5.76 9.25
CA GLY A 70 -0.03 -6.57 9.10
C GLY A 70 -0.04 -7.58 7.94
N LEU A 71 -1.09 -7.62 7.12
CA LEU A 71 -1.19 -8.60 6.02
C LEU A 71 -0.10 -8.37 4.96
N CYS A 72 0.15 -7.12 4.56
CA CYS A 72 1.15 -6.79 3.55
C CYS A 72 2.56 -7.26 3.94
N VAL A 73 2.94 -7.12 5.21
CA VAL A 73 4.21 -7.60 5.77
C VAL A 73 4.27 -9.13 5.71
N ARG A 74 3.22 -9.80 6.21
CA ARG A 74 3.15 -11.27 6.27
C ARG A 74 3.19 -11.95 4.90
N VAL A 75 2.58 -11.35 3.88
CA VAL A 75 2.51 -11.96 2.54
C VAL A 75 3.67 -11.57 1.64
N CYS A 76 4.57 -10.67 2.06
CA CYS A 76 5.70 -10.24 1.27
C CYS A 76 6.81 -11.31 1.31
N PRO A 77 7.11 -11.99 0.19
CA PRO A 77 8.11 -13.07 0.19
C PRO A 77 9.54 -12.56 0.39
N ARG A 78 9.78 -11.28 0.10
CA ARG A 78 11.09 -10.63 0.20
C ARG A 78 11.26 -9.83 1.48
N GLY A 79 10.23 -9.74 2.33
CA GLY A 79 10.28 -8.90 3.53
C GLY A 79 10.38 -7.39 3.27
N ALA A 80 10.11 -6.93 2.04
CA ALA A 80 10.32 -5.54 1.61
C ALA A 80 9.36 -4.51 2.23
N ILE A 81 8.41 -4.90 3.08
CA ILE A 81 7.37 -4.01 3.62
C ILE A 81 7.47 -3.94 5.14
N THR A 82 7.47 -2.74 5.68
CA THR A 82 7.48 -2.47 7.13
C THR A 82 6.30 -1.57 7.52
N LEU A 83 5.80 -1.78 8.75
CA LEU A 83 4.76 -0.97 9.37
C LEU A 83 5.36 -0.25 10.59
N SER A 84 5.06 1.03 10.74
CA SER A 84 5.44 1.82 11.91
C SER A 84 4.18 2.46 12.48
N ALA A 85 3.90 2.25 13.76
CA ALA A 85 2.83 2.97 14.44
C ALA A 85 3.19 4.46 14.48
N SER A 86 2.28 5.35 14.08
CA SER A 86 2.41 6.75 14.51
C SER A 86 1.99 6.78 15.97
N GLU A 87 2.93 7.00 16.88
CA GLU A 87 2.67 7.02 18.31
C GLU A 87 1.67 8.12 18.66
N GLY A 88 0.45 7.69 18.97
CA GLY A 88 -0.56 8.47 19.68
C GLY A 88 -0.68 7.94 21.11
N SER A 89 -0.04 8.67 22.02
CA SER A 89 -0.27 8.76 23.47
C SER A 89 0.28 7.63 24.36
N THR A 90 1.38 7.94 25.07
CA THR A 90 1.48 7.67 26.52
C THR A 90 0.30 8.31 27.24
#